data_AF-A0A7X8EUK6-F1
#
_entry.id   AF-A0A7X8EUK6-F1
#
_cell.length_a   1.000
_cell.length_b   1.000
_cell.length_c   1.000
_cell.angle_alpha   90.00
_cell.angle_beta   90.00
_cell.angle_gamma   90.00
#
_symmetry.space_group_name_H-M   'P 1'
#
loop_
_entity.id
_entity.type
_entity.pdbx_description
1 polymer ?
#
loop_
_entity_poly.entity_id
_entity_poly.type
_entity_poly.pdbx_seq_one_letter_code
_entity_poly.pdbx_strand_id
1 'polypeptide(L)'
;MLCIGVYGGHLGEKAISSITKFCQRQQNKKVFILTSCDEPDFILSYTNAKENDGVFLVLMKETTLSYCEKYGLFFDIILCLQAWTLLHEMSTYLKTEGVIILNSDDKKIDPTKVGEQCKVITCGLSKDANVTISSVCESVLLERIQCCIQDTFCTVSGTEVEPQEFSVELDLEEKSVSGLLAAVTALMAGDMEISVLADAKGTSKEKKIE
;
A
#
# COMPACT_ATOMS: atom_id res chain seq x y z
N MET A 1 -0.96 -0.82 16.45
CA MET A 1 -0.37 0.15 15.50
C MET A 1 0.06 -0.62 14.29
N LEU A 2 -0.37 -0.19 13.10
CA LEU A 2 0.10 -0.75 11.83
C LEU A 2 1.37 0.00 11.40
N CYS A 3 2.49 -0.70 11.21
CA CYS A 3 3.77 -0.11 10.84
C CYS A 3 4.14 -0.48 9.40
N ILE A 4 4.27 0.53 8.53
CA ILE A 4 4.54 0.37 7.10
C ILE A 4 5.87 1.04 6.76
N GLY A 5 6.83 0.24 6.30
CA GLY A 5 8.07 0.73 5.70
C GLY A 5 7.85 1.00 4.21
N VAL A 6 8.30 2.14 3.70
CA VAL A 6 8.10 2.52 2.30
C VAL A 6 9.42 2.85 1.64
N TYR A 7 9.73 2.15 0.56
CA TYR A 7 10.86 2.41 -0.33
C TYR A 7 10.41 2.61 -1.77
N GLY A 8 11.06 3.54 -2.48
CA GLY A 8 10.83 3.75 -3.91
C GLY A 8 10.86 5.21 -4.35
N GLY A 9 11.68 6.05 -3.71
CA GLY A 9 11.86 7.45 -4.07
C GLY A 9 10.54 8.21 -4.19
N HIS A 10 10.34 8.89 -5.32
CA HIS A 10 9.12 9.66 -5.58
C HIS A 10 7.85 8.82 -5.55
N LEU A 11 7.91 7.56 -6.01
CA LEU A 11 6.74 6.67 -5.99
C LEU A 11 6.37 6.29 -4.55
N GLY A 12 7.37 6.11 -3.68
CA GLY A 12 7.16 5.93 -2.24
C GLY A 12 6.49 7.13 -1.58
N GLU A 13 6.92 8.36 -1.91
CA GLU A 13 6.26 9.59 -1.42
C GLU A 13 4.80 9.68 -1.87
N LYS A 14 4.50 9.30 -3.12
CA LYS A 14 3.13 9.24 -3.63
C LYS A 14 2.30 8.20 -2.88
N ALA A 15 2.83 7.00 -2.65
CA ALA A 15 2.14 5.99 -1.85
C ALA A 15 1.84 6.49 -0.42
N ILE A 16 2.81 7.11 0.26
CA ILE A 16 2.62 7.71 1.60
C ILE A 16 1.50 8.76 1.57
N SER A 17 1.51 9.65 0.57
CA SER A 17 0.49 10.69 0.42
C SER A 17 -0.91 10.07 0.27
N SER A 18 -1.02 9.03 -0.56
CA SER A 18 -2.28 8.33 -0.84
C SER A 18 -2.80 7.62 0.42
N ILE A 19 -1.96 6.82 1.09
CA ILE A 19 -2.30 6.16 2.37
C ILE A 19 -2.79 7.18 3.39
N THR A 20 -2.09 8.31 3.51
CA THR A 20 -2.45 9.38 4.45
C THR A 20 -3.85 9.90 4.18
N LYS A 21 -4.18 10.17 2.91
CA LYS A 21 -5.51 10.64 2.51
C LYS A 21 -6.60 9.60 2.82
N PHE A 22 -6.37 8.32 2.53
CA PHE A 22 -7.33 7.25 2.85
C PHE A 22 -7.61 7.16 4.35
N CYS A 23 -6.57 7.08 5.17
CA CYS A 23 -6.71 6.98 6.62
C CYS A 23 -7.47 8.18 7.22
N GLN A 24 -7.18 9.39 6.72
CA GLN A 24 -7.86 10.62 7.16
C GLN A 24 -9.33 10.66 6.73
N ARG A 25 -9.64 10.29 5.48
CA ARG A 25 -11.00 10.41 4.92
C ARG A 25 -11.93 9.27 5.37
N GLN A 26 -11.41 8.05 5.52
CA GLN A 26 -12.25 6.85 5.57
C GLN A 26 -12.23 6.13 6.91
N GLN A 27 -11.17 6.27 7.72
CA GLN A 27 -10.99 5.44 8.91
C GLN A 27 -10.86 6.19 10.23
N ASN A 28 -10.82 7.53 10.19
CA ASN A 28 -10.54 8.36 11.36
C ASN A 28 -9.29 7.90 12.14
N LYS A 29 -8.33 7.26 11.44
CA LYS A 29 -7.08 6.77 12.00
C LYS A 29 -6.02 7.83 11.87
N LYS A 30 -5.30 8.07 12.97
CA LYS A 30 -4.13 8.97 12.96
C LYS A 30 -3.01 8.33 12.16
N VAL A 31 -2.40 9.13 11.30
CA VAL A 31 -1.22 8.75 10.52
C VAL A 31 -0.03 9.53 11.04
N PHE A 32 1.05 8.82 11.32
CA PHE A 32 2.32 9.37 11.74
C PHE A 32 3.34 9.04 10.67
N ILE A 33 4.06 10.04 10.18
CA ILE A 33 4.95 9.89 9.03
C ILE A 33 6.35 10.28 9.45
N LEU A 34 7.31 9.39 9.24
CA LEU A 34 8.72 9.68 9.35
C LEU A 34 9.34 9.80 7.95
N THR A 35 9.69 11.03 7.56
CA THR A 35 10.43 11.32 6.32
C THR A 35 11.84 11.87 6.58
N SER A 36 12.09 12.37 7.79
CA SER A 36 13.39 12.91 8.20
C SER A 36 14.39 11.80 8.53
N CYS A 37 15.67 12.19 8.52
CA CYS A 37 16.78 11.31 8.88
C CYS A 37 17.26 11.56 10.32
N ASP A 38 16.50 12.32 11.11
CA ASP A 38 16.91 12.77 12.45
C ASP A 38 16.34 11.84 13.52
N GLU A 39 17.20 11.36 14.41
CA GLU A 39 16.82 10.43 15.47
C GLU A 39 15.74 10.99 16.43
N PRO A 40 15.77 12.27 16.86
CA PRO A 40 14.70 12.82 17.70
C PRO A 40 13.31 12.76 17.04
N ASP A 41 13.24 13.02 15.73
CA ASP A 41 11.99 12.95 14.96
C ASP A 41 11.51 11.50 14.83
N PHE A 42 12.44 10.55 14.66
CA PHE A 42 12.14 9.12 14.69
C PHE A 42 11.48 8.76 16.03
N ILE A 43 12.13 9.11 17.15
CA ILE A 43 11.65 8.76 18.50
C ILE A 43 10.26 9.37 18.74
N LEU A 44 10.08 10.65 18.40
CA LEU A 44 8.82 11.36 18.59
C LEU A 44 7.70 10.72 17.76
N SER A 45 7.95 10.50 16.47
CA SER A 45 6.94 9.93 15.54
C SER A 45 6.57 8.50 15.93
N TYR A 46 7.56 7.68 16.27
CA TYR A 46 7.36 6.30 16.69
C TYR A 46 6.58 6.21 18.01
N THR A 47 6.95 7.01 19.01
CA THR A 47 6.25 7.04 20.31
C THR A 47 4.79 7.46 20.14
N ASN A 48 4.55 8.56 19.40
CA ASN A 48 3.21 9.04 19.14
C ASN A 48 2.35 7.98 18.42
N ALA A 49 2.92 7.29 17.43
CA ALA A 49 2.20 6.26 16.69
C ALA A 49 1.82 5.07 17.57
N LYS A 50 2.73 4.65 18.47
CA LYS A 50 2.50 3.56 19.42
C LYS A 50 1.41 3.90 20.45
N GLU A 51 1.41 5.11 20.99
CA GLU A 51 0.44 5.56 22.00
C GLU A 51 -0.97 5.77 21.44
N ASN A 52 -1.09 6.08 20.15
CA ASN A 52 -2.37 6.41 19.51
C ASN A 52 -2.97 5.27 18.68
N ASP A 53 -2.34 4.08 18.69
CA ASP A 53 -2.74 2.93 17.87
C ASP A 53 -2.94 3.27 16.38
N GLY A 54 -2.12 4.18 15.86
CA GLY A 54 -2.27 4.73 14.51
C GLY A 54 -1.62 3.88 13.41
N VAL A 55 -1.55 4.47 12.22
CA VAL A 55 -0.68 4.00 11.12
C VAL A 55 0.64 4.74 11.20
N PHE A 56 1.75 4.01 11.29
CA PHE A 56 3.09 4.57 11.25
C PHE A 56 3.72 4.31 9.88
N LEU A 57 3.99 5.37 9.14
CA LEU A 57 4.62 5.33 7.82
C LEU A 57 6.07 5.76 7.94
N VAL A 58 6.99 4.90 7.51
CA VAL A 58 8.43 5.19 7.55
C VAL A 58 8.98 5.20 6.14
N LEU A 59 9.46 6.35 5.67
CA LEU A 59 10.22 6.41 4.42
C LEU A 59 11.60 5.80 4.65
N MET A 60 11.83 4.62 4.08
CA MET A 60 13.02 3.82 4.34
C MET A 60 14.24 4.39 3.60
N LYS A 61 15.24 4.72 4.40
CA LYS A 61 16.62 5.10 4.05
C LYS A 61 17.58 4.33 4.97
N GLU A 62 18.86 4.22 4.61
CA GLU A 62 19.88 3.56 5.45
C GLU A 62 19.90 4.12 6.89
N THR A 63 19.78 5.45 7.04
CA THR A 63 19.69 6.12 8.35
C THR A 63 18.46 5.71 9.14
N THR A 64 17.29 5.59 8.51
CA THR A 64 16.08 5.15 9.21
C THR A 64 16.16 3.67 9.60
N LEU A 65 16.83 2.83 8.80
CA LEU A 65 17.02 1.41 9.10
C LEU A 65 17.89 1.21 10.35
N SER A 66 18.95 2.01 10.51
CA SER A 66 19.77 1.94 11.73
C SER A 66 19.00 2.35 12.99
N TYR A 67 18.07 3.29 12.88
CA TYR A 67 17.14 3.61 13.98
C TYR A 67 16.14 2.47 14.23
N CYS A 68 15.61 1.84 13.16
CA CYS A 68 14.73 0.69 13.33
C CYS A 68 15.43 -0.43 14.12
N GLU A 69 16.68 -0.74 13.78
CA GLU A 69 17.49 -1.72 14.50
C GLU A 69 17.73 -1.30 15.96
N LYS A 70 18.18 -0.06 16.17
CA LYS A 70 18.48 0.48 17.52
C LYS A 70 17.27 0.45 18.46
N TYR A 71 16.08 0.72 17.94
CA TYR A 71 14.84 0.81 18.72
C TYR A 71 13.95 -0.45 18.62
N GLY A 72 14.42 -1.50 17.95
CA GLY A 72 13.68 -2.76 17.78
C GLY A 72 12.36 -2.61 17.03
N LEU A 73 12.31 -1.72 16.03
CA LEU A 73 11.14 -1.52 15.17
C LEU A 73 11.13 -2.57 14.05
N PHE A 74 10.02 -3.29 13.96
CA PHE A 74 9.72 -4.20 12.86
C PHE A 74 8.43 -3.76 12.15
N PHE A 75 8.40 -3.93 10.84
CA PHE A 75 7.30 -3.55 9.97
C PHE A 75 6.28 -4.68 9.84
N ASP A 76 5.00 -4.32 9.87
CA ASP A 76 3.91 -5.22 9.47
C ASP A 76 3.90 -5.38 7.94
N ILE A 77 4.18 -4.28 7.24
CA ILE A 77 4.19 -4.19 5.78
C ILE A 77 5.43 -3.44 5.31
N ILE A 78 6.08 -3.93 4.25
CA ILE A 78 7.12 -3.20 3.52
C ILE A 78 6.67 -3.00 2.08
N LEU A 79 6.55 -1.74 1.66
CA LEU A 79 6.36 -1.34 0.26
C LEU A 79 7.72 -1.18 -0.41
N CYS A 80 8.00 -1.99 -1.42
CA CYS A 80 9.18 -1.86 -2.26
C CYS A 80 8.76 -1.54 -3.69
N LEU A 81 8.79 -0.25 -4.02
CA LEU A 81 8.23 0.28 -5.27
C LEU A 81 9.26 0.55 -6.36
N GLN A 82 10.55 0.43 -6.03
CA GLN A 82 11.68 0.47 -6.95
C GLN A 82 12.73 -0.55 -6.53
N ALA A 83 13.61 -0.95 -7.44
CA ALA A 83 14.69 -1.87 -7.12
C ALA A 83 15.62 -1.34 -6.02
N TRP A 84 15.68 -2.09 -4.92
CA TRP A 84 16.71 -1.96 -3.90
C TRP A 84 17.70 -3.12 -4.04
N THR A 85 18.98 -2.80 -4.04
CA THR A 85 20.08 -3.78 -3.92
C THR A 85 19.99 -4.65 -2.66
N LEU A 86 19.26 -4.23 -1.62
CA LEU A 86 19.20 -4.85 -0.30
C LEU A 86 17.83 -5.45 0.02
N LEU A 87 17.05 -5.87 -0.99
CA LEU A 87 15.70 -6.41 -0.80
C LEU A 87 15.63 -7.57 0.22
N HIS A 88 16.62 -8.46 0.19
CA HIS A 88 16.73 -9.55 1.16
C HIS A 88 16.97 -9.02 2.58
N GLU A 89 17.84 -8.02 2.76
CA GLU A 89 18.10 -7.42 4.07
C GLU A 89 16.88 -6.67 4.60
N MET A 90 16.10 -6.00 3.72
CA MET A 90 14.86 -5.35 4.13
C MET A 90 13.87 -6.34 4.77
N SER A 91 13.82 -7.58 4.26
CA SER A 91 12.93 -8.60 4.81
C SER A 91 13.25 -8.95 6.28
N THR A 92 14.47 -8.65 6.75
CA THR A 92 14.85 -8.87 8.16
C THR A 92 14.20 -7.86 9.12
N TYR A 93 13.74 -6.72 8.60
CA TYR A 93 12.99 -5.72 9.36
C TYR A 93 11.48 -5.99 9.34
N LEU A 94 11.02 -7.05 8.69
CA LEU A 94 9.63 -7.46 8.67
C LEU A 94 9.31 -8.31 9.91
N LYS A 95 8.11 -8.14 10.47
CA LYS A 95 7.60 -9.07 11.49
C LYS A 95 7.39 -10.45 10.89
N THR A 96 7.42 -11.47 11.74
CA THR A 96 6.94 -12.82 11.37
C THR A 96 5.54 -12.71 10.78
N GLU A 97 5.28 -13.40 9.66
CA GLU A 97 4.02 -13.33 8.90
C GLU A 97 3.69 -11.96 8.29
N GLY A 98 4.62 -11.00 8.32
CA GLY A 98 4.45 -9.71 7.67
C GLY A 98 4.44 -9.80 6.15
N VAL A 99 4.07 -8.68 5.53
CA VAL A 99 3.81 -8.61 4.09
C VAL A 99 4.82 -7.71 3.38
N ILE A 100 5.39 -8.19 2.28
CA ILE A 100 6.16 -7.37 1.34
C ILE A 100 5.32 -7.13 0.11
N ILE A 101 5.14 -5.86 -0.25
CA ILE A 101 4.42 -5.44 -1.45
C ILE A 101 5.43 -4.95 -2.48
N LEU A 102 5.39 -5.53 -3.67
CA LEU A 102 6.33 -5.26 -4.75
C LEU A 102 5.64 -4.58 -5.93
N ASN A 103 6.27 -3.53 -6.46
CA ASN A 103 5.85 -2.95 -7.74
C ASN A 103 6.25 -3.85 -8.91
N SER A 104 5.28 -4.52 -9.54
CA SER A 104 5.52 -5.41 -10.69
C SER A 104 5.87 -4.68 -11.99
N ASP A 105 5.69 -3.35 -12.03
CA ASP A 105 6.06 -2.56 -13.21
C ASP A 105 7.57 -2.33 -13.28
N ASP A 106 8.29 -2.39 -12.14
CA ASP A 106 9.74 -2.28 -12.10
C ASP A 106 10.39 -3.66 -12.29
N LYS A 107 10.80 -3.95 -13.53
CA LYS A 107 11.48 -5.20 -13.93
C LYS A 107 12.79 -5.48 -13.19
N LYS A 108 13.34 -4.51 -12.47
CA LYS A 108 14.56 -4.71 -11.67
C LYS A 108 14.24 -5.29 -10.28
N ILE A 109 12.98 -5.24 -9.85
CA ILE A 109 12.52 -5.92 -8.64
C ILE A 109 12.34 -7.39 -8.99
N ASP A 110 13.04 -8.25 -8.27
CA ASP A 110 13.00 -9.69 -8.44
C ASP A 110 12.37 -10.31 -7.19
N PRO A 111 11.11 -10.78 -7.26
CA PRO A 111 10.42 -11.38 -6.12
C PRO A 111 11.16 -12.58 -5.51
N THR A 112 11.99 -13.27 -6.30
CA THR A 112 12.77 -14.43 -5.81
C THR A 112 13.88 -14.05 -4.83
N LYS A 113 14.20 -12.75 -4.73
CA LYS A 113 15.18 -12.21 -3.77
C LYS A 113 14.56 -11.81 -2.43
N VAL A 114 13.24 -11.95 -2.30
CA VAL A 114 12.56 -11.80 -1.00
C VAL A 114 12.79 -13.07 -0.17
N GLY A 115 12.99 -12.92 1.14
CA GLY A 115 13.17 -14.07 2.03
C GLY A 115 11.97 -15.03 1.97
N GLU A 116 12.23 -16.34 1.98
CA GLU A 116 11.24 -17.42 1.77
C GLU A 116 10.07 -17.42 2.76
N GLN A 117 10.21 -16.75 3.90
CA GLN A 117 9.20 -16.69 4.97
C GLN A 117 8.26 -15.47 4.86
N CYS A 118 8.42 -14.63 3.83
CA CYS A 118 7.61 -13.43 3.68
C CYS A 118 6.40 -13.69 2.79
N LYS A 119 5.25 -13.14 3.17
CA LYS A 119 4.11 -13.04 2.26
C LYS A 119 4.42 -11.96 1.23
N VAL A 120 4.34 -12.30 -0.05
CA VAL A 120 4.58 -11.35 -1.13
C VAL A 120 3.26 -11.05 -1.82
N ILE A 121 2.96 -9.75 -1.95
CA ILE A 121 1.85 -9.25 -2.78
C ILE A 121 2.45 -8.35 -3.84
N THR A 122 1.96 -8.43 -5.06
CA THR A 122 2.39 -7.57 -6.15
C THR A 122 1.33 -6.53 -6.50
N CYS A 123 1.76 -5.31 -6.81
CA CYS A 123 0.89 -4.26 -7.31
C CYS A 123 1.51 -3.60 -8.55
N GLY A 124 0.68 -3.03 -9.43
CA GLY A 124 1.15 -2.29 -10.60
C GLY A 124 0.17 -2.34 -11.76
N LEU A 125 0.54 -1.72 -12.87
CA LEU A 125 -0.22 -1.76 -14.12
C LEU A 125 0.00 -3.08 -14.89
N SER A 126 1.01 -3.86 -14.50
CA SER A 126 1.23 -5.20 -15.03
C SER A 126 0.03 -6.11 -14.77
N LYS A 127 -0.38 -6.84 -15.81
CA LYS A 127 -1.38 -7.90 -15.73
C LYS A 127 -0.95 -9.08 -14.85
N ASP A 128 0.32 -9.18 -14.47
CA ASP A 128 0.81 -10.24 -13.60
C ASP A 128 0.84 -9.79 -12.12
N ALA A 129 0.34 -8.59 -11.81
CA ALA A 129 0.26 -8.07 -10.44
C ALA A 129 -1.02 -8.57 -9.74
N ASN A 130 -0.92 -8.91 -8.45
CA ASN A 130 -2.09 -9.30 -7.64
C ASN A 130 -3.12 -8.18 -7.57
N VAL A 131 -2.68 -6.92 -7.48
CA VAL A 131 -3.56 -5.74 -7.51
C VAL A 131 -3.19 -4.85 -8.69
N THR A 132 -4.13 -4.64 -9.61
CA THR A 132 -3.93 -3.83 -10.82
C THR A 132 -5.16 -2.97 -11.16
N ILE A 133 -5.09 -2.23 -12.26
CA ILE A 133 -6.24 -1.52 -12.84
C ILE A 133 -6.96 -2.42 -13.85
N SER A 134 -8.29 -2.44 -13.81
CA SER A 134 -9.12 -3.03 -14.86
C SER A 134 -9.66 -1.97 -15.82
N SER A 135 -9.94 -0.76 -15.34
CA SER A 135 -10.40 0.35 -16.17
C SER A 135 -10.10 1.71 -15.53
N VAL A 136 -10.09 2.78 -16.34
CA VAL A 136 -10.04 4.17 -15.89
C VAL A 136 -11.30 4.86 -16.39
N CYS A 137 -12.10 5.38 -15.46
CA CYS A 137 -13.30 6.15 -15.80
C CYS A 137 -12.99 7.65 -15.66
N GLU A 138 -12.76 8.30 -16.80
CA GLU A 138 -12.61 9.74 -16.88
C GLU A 138 -14.00 10.40 -16.84
N SER A 139 -14.36 10.97 -15.69
CA SER A 139 -15.51 11.87 -15.59
C SER A 139 -15.03 13.31 -15.36
N VAL A 140 -15.80 14.28 -15.84
CA VAL A 140 -15.46 15.73 -15.77
C VAL A 140 -15.30 16.26 -14.33
N LEU A 141 -15.76 15.51 -13.32
CA LEU A 141 -15.82 15.95 -11.92
C LEU A 141 -14.98 15.10 -10.95
N LEU A 142 -14.75 13.81 -11.25
CA LEU A 142 -13.99 12.86 -10.44
C LEU A 142 -13.33 11.84 -11.36
N GLU A 143 -12.02 11.62 -11.20
CA GLU A 143 -11.35 10.48 -11.80
C GLU A 143 -11.59 9.26 -10.89
N ARG A 144 -12.21 8.22 -11.45
CA ARG A 144 -12.37 6.94 -10.75
C ARG A 144 -11.53 5.91 -11.47
N ILE A 145 -10.74 5.17 -10.70
CA ILE A 145 -10.05 4.00 -11.22
C ILE A 145 -10.76 2.76 -10.74
N GLN A 146 -10.97 1.83 -11.66
CA GLN A 146 -11.46 0.51 -11.34
C GLN A 146 -10.24 -0.37 -11.14
N CYS A 147 -10.06 -0.81 -9.91
CA CYS A 147 -9.02 -1.72 -9.51
C CYS A 147 -9.56 -3.15 -9.54
N CYS A 148 -8.66 -4.11 -9.72
CA CYS A 148 -8.97 -5.51 -9.54
C CYS A 148 -7.90 -6.23 -8.74
N ILE A 149 -8.36 -7.21 -7.97
CA ILE A 149 -7.54 -8.23 -7.32
C ILE A 149 -7.59 -9.45 -8.20
N GLN A 150 -6.44 -9.86 -8.72
CA GLN A 150 -6.34 -10.96 -9.68
C GLN A 150 -6.28 -12.32 -8.99
N ASP A 151 -5.55 -12.41 -7.88
CA ASP A 151 -5.35 -13.64 -7.12
C ASP A 151 -5.58 -13.41 -5.63
N THR A 152 -6.01 -14.46 -4.92
CA THR A 152 -6.17 -14.43 -3.46
C THR A 152 -4.83 -14.11 -2.78
N PHE A 153 -4.84 -13.22 -1.79
CA PHE A 153 -3.70 -12.98 -0.91
C PHE A 153 -4.12 -12.88 0.56
N CYS A 154 -3.17 -13.08 1.47
CA CYS A 154 -3.40 -12.97 2.91
C CYS A 154 -2.97 -11.60 3.44
N THR A 155 -3.79 -11.02 4.32
CA THR A 155 -3.46 -9.82 5.09
C THR A 155 -2.48 -10.13 6.24
N VAL A 156 -2.04 -9.08 6.94
CA VAL A 156 -1.19 -9.17 8.14
C VAL A 156 -1.88 -9.97 9.26
N SER A 157 -3.21 -9.92 9.38
CA SER A 157 -3.97 -10.76 10.32
C SER A 157 -4.14 -12.21 9.85
N GLY A 158 -3.77 -12.52 8.60
CA GLY A 158 -4.01 -13.81 7.97
C GLY A 158 -5.41 -13.95 7.35
N THR A 159 -6.16 -12.86 7.22
CA THR A 159 -7.44 -12.87 6.51
C THR A 159 -7.19 -13.01 5.00
N GLU A 160 -7.93 -13.88 4.33
CA GLU A 160 -7.86 -14.03 2.87
C GLU A 160 -8.67 -12.93 2.18
N VAL A 161 -8.05 -12.30 1.19
CA VAL A 161 -8.68 -11.32 0.30
C VAL A 161 -8.87 -11.99 -1.06
N GLU A 162 -10.13 -12.25 -1.41
CA GLU A 162 -10.51 -12.93 -2.66
C GLU A 162 -10.43 -12.02 -3.90
N PRO A 163 -10.26 -12.59 -5.10
CA PRO A 163 -10.35 -11.86 -6.36
C PRO A 163 -11.67 -11.09 -6.50
N GLN A 164 -11.57 -9.78 -6.72
CA GLN A 164 -12.72 -8.90 -6.86
C GLN A 164 -12.34 -7.59 -7.55
N GLU A 165 -13.34 -6.94 -8.14
CA GLU A 165 -13.20 -5.57 -8.66
C GLU A 165 -13.76 -4.56 -7.67
N PHE A 166 -13.12 -3.39 -7.61
CA PHE A 166 -13.54 -2.30 -6.75
C PHE A 166 -13.12 -0.96 -7.32
N SER A 167 -13.93 0.07 -7.06
CA SER A 167 -13.69 1.43 -7.56
C SER A 167 -13.06 2.30 -6.47
N VAL A 168 -12.01 3.02 -6.84
CA VAL A 168 -11.27 3.95 -5.98
C VAL A 168 -11.31 5.34 -6.58
N GLU A 169 -11.55 6.35 -5.76
CA GLU A 169 -11.48 7.75 -6.18
C GLU A 169 -10.02 8.19 -6.28
N LEU A 170 -9.66 8.71 -7.45
CA LEU A 170 -8.40 9.37 -7.70
C LEU A 170 -8.62 10.86 -7.47
N ASP A 171 -7.87 11.44 -6.53
CA ASP A 171 -7.88 12.89 -6.33
C ASP A 171 -7.26 13.58 -7.56
N LEU A 172 -7.77 14.74 -7.98
CA LEU A 172 -7.25 15.44 -9.17
C LEU A 172 -5.76 15.83 -9.04
N GLU A 173 -5.26 15.89 -7.80
CA GLU A 173 -3.85 16.14 -7.49
C GLU A 173 -2.98 14.86 -7.52
N GLU A 174 -3.60 13.68 -7.60
CA GLU A 174 -2.96 12.38 -7.45
C GLU A 174 -2.46 11.85 -8.79
N LYS A 175 -1.29 12.34 -9.18
CA LYS A 175 -0.69 12.07 -10.50
C LYS A 175 -0.07 10.67 -10.67
N SER A 176 -0.32 9.72 -9.77
CA SER A 176 0.36 8.42 -9.80
C SER A 176 -0.58 7.26 -9.48
N VAL A 177 -1.11 6.63 -10.53
CA VAL A 177 -1.87 5.38 -10.42
C VAL A 177 -1.06 4.29 -9.73
N SER A 178 0.23 4.13 -10.05
CA SER A 178 1.08 3.13 -9.38
C SER A 178 1.26 3.42 -7.88
N GLY A 179 1.37 4.69 -7.47
CA GLY A 179 1.45 5.08 -6.06
C GLY A 179 0.14 4.80 -5.32
N LEU A 180 -1.00 5.06 -5.99
CA LEU A 180 -2.32 4.75 -5.49
C LEU A 180 -2.54 3.24 -5.34
N LEU A 181 -2.18 2.44 -6.35
CA LEU A 181 -2.27 0.98 -6.28
C LEU A 181 -1.43 0.41 -5.13
N ALA A 182 -0.20 0.91 -4.95
CA ALA A 182 0.65 0.53 -3.83
C ALA A 182 0.00 0.86 -2.48
N ALA A 183 -0.59 2.05 -2.36
CA ALA A 183 -1.29 2.48 -1.16
C ALA A 183 -2.51 1.63 -0.84
N VAL A 184 -3.37 1.41 -1.84
CA VAL A 184 -4.55 0.54 -1.75
C VAL A 184 -4.13 -0.87 -1.31
N THR A 185 -3.12 -1.44 -1.98
CA THR A 185 -2.61 -2.78 -1.64
C THR A 185 -2.11 -2.82 -0.19
N ALA A 186 -1.39 -1.79 0.27
CA ALA A 186 -0.90 -1.68 1.65
C ALA A 186 -2.04 -1.65 2.67
N LEU A 187 -3.07 -0.86 2.39
CA LEU A 187 -4.23 -0.73 3.26
C LEU A 187 -4.99 -2.05 3.34
N MET A 188 -5.27 -2.70 2.21
CA MET A 188 -5.93 -4.01 2.17
C MET A 188 -5.12 -5.06 2.94
N ALA A 189 -3.82 -5.16 2.65
CA ALA A 189 -2.92 -6.07 3.33
C ALA A 189 -2.84 -5.77 4.85
N GLY A 190 -3.05 -4.52 5.26
CA GLY A 190 -3.09 -4.09 6.66
C GLY A 190 -4.44 -4.24 7.35
N ASP A 191 -5.37 -5.01 6.78
CA ASP A 191 -6.74 -5.19 7.29
C ASP A 191 -7.52 -3.87 7.40
N MET A 192 -7.22 -2.92 6.53
CA MET A 192 -7.87 -1.62 6.49
C MET A 192 -8.97 -1.65 5.42
N GLU A 193 -10.21 -1.39 5.82
CA GLU A 193 -11.33 -1.21 4.89
C GLU A 193 -11.08 -0.02 3.94
N ILE A 194 -11.04 -0.31 2.65
CA ILE A 194 -11.07 0.71 1.61
C ILE A 194 -12.53 0.89 1.26
N SER A 195 -13.05 2.11 1.30
CA SER A 195 -14.44 2.35 0.92
C SER A 195 -14.60 2.05 -0.57
N VAL A 196 -15.04 0.83 -0.87
CA VAL A 196 -15.41 0.39 -2.21
C VAL A 196 -16.70 1.11 -2.56
N LEU A 197 -16.62 2.03 -3.51
CA LEU A 197 -17.83 2.53 -4.15
C LEU A 197 -18.37 1.38 -5.00
N ALA A 198 -19.42 0.73 -4.52
CA ALA A 198 -20.11 -0.26 -5.34
C ALA A 198 -20.64 0.43 -6.59
N ASP A 199 -20.14 0.04 -7.76
CA ASP A 199 -20.76 0.47 -9.00
C ASP A 199 -22.19 -0.05 -9.02
N ALA A 200 -23.14 0.87 -9.17
CA ALA A 200 -24.55 0.54 -9.27
C ALA A 200 -24.72 -0.49 -10.38
N LYS A 201 -25.12 -1.72 -10.01
CA LYS A 201 -25.46 -2.80 -10.93
C LYS A 201 -26.25 -2.25 -12.11
N GLY A 202 -25.78 -2.56 -13.31
CA GLY A 202 -26.42 -2.17 -14.56
C GLY A 202 -27.91 -2.53 -14.55
N THR A 203 -28.76 -1.52 -14.69
CA THR A 203 -30.13 -1.74 -15.16
C THR A 203 -30.07 -2.00 -16.65
N SER A 204 -29.94 -3.28 -17.03
CA SER A 204 -30.44 -3.78 -18.30
C SER A 204 -31.96 -3.58 -18.31
N LYS A 205 -32.43 -2.45 -18.85
CA LYS A 205 -33.81 -2.38 -19.33
C LYS A 205 -33.81 -2.92 -20.75
N GLU A 206 -34.18 -4.19 -20.83
CA GLU A 206 -34.63 -4.83 -22.06
C GLU A 206 -35.65 -3.95 -22.77
N LYS A 207 -35.47 -3.86 -24.10
CA LYS A 207 -36.49 -3.40 -25.04
C LYS A 207 -37.82 -4.09 -24.75
N LYS A 208 -38.89 -3.30 -24.61
CA LYS A 208 -40.19 -3.69 -25.15
C LYS A 208 -40.58 -2.71 -26.23
N ILE A 209 -40.53 -3.23 -27.45
CA ILE A 209 -41.30 -2.78 -28.60
C ILE A 209 -42.75 -3.11 -28.27
N GLU A 210 -43.62 -2.11 -28.29
CA GLU A 210 -45.02 -2.19 -28.75
C GLU A 210 -45.53 -0.77 -29.00
#